data_AF-A0A971H7F5-F1
#
_entry.id   AF-A0A971H7F5-F1
#
_cell.length_a   1.000
_cell.length_b   1.000
_cell.length_c   1.000
_cell.angle_alpha   90.00
_cell.angle_beta   90.00
_cell.angle_gamma   90.00
#
_symmetry.space_group_name_H-M   'P 1'
#
loop_
_entity.id
_entity.type
_entity.pdbx_description
1 polymer ?
#
loop_
_entity_poly.entity_id
_entity_poly.type
_entity_poly.pdbx_seq_one_letter_code
_entity_poly.pdbx_strand_id
1 'polypeptide(L)'
;NAIYGMTGGQMAPTTLLGQRTTTTQDGRDAKKAGYPMRMCEMLATLEGPAYIERVSSAKPAHLPALKKAIKKAFQNQIDNKGFSLVEVLSTCPTNWGMRPNQACDWLVENMIPYYPLGLFKDFE
;
A
#
# COMPACT_ATOMS: atom_id res chain seq x y z
N ASN A 1 3.75 -4.26 -0.18
CA ASN A 1 4.36 -5.31 0.68
C ASN A 1 4.90 -4.79 2.02
N ALA A 2 4.87 -3.48 2.31
CA ALA A 2 5.21 -2.94 3.64
C ALA A 2 6.66 -3.19 4.12
N ILE A 3 7.59 -3.52 3.22
CA ILE A 3 9.02 -3.76 3.51
C ILE A 3 9.84 -3.38 2.28
N TYR A 4 11.15 -3.20 2.45
CA TYR A 4 12.07 -3.10 1.32
C TYR A 4 12.37 -4.50 0.77
N GLY A 5 11.49 -4.96 -0.12
CA GLY A 5 11.50 -6.36 -0.59
C GLY A 5 12.77 -6.78 -1.35
N MET A 6 13.35 -5.90 -2.16
CA MET A 6 14.53 -6.23 -2.98
C MET A 6 15.83 -6.32 -2.17
N THR A 7 15.87 -5.71 -0.98
CA THR A 7 17.06 -5.66 -0.13
C THR A 7 17.02 -6.71 0.98
N GLY A 8 16.10 -7.69 0.88
CA GLY A 8 15.93 -8.76 1.87
C GLY A 8 14.89 -8.47 2.95
N GLY A 9 13.99 -7.51 2.72
CA GLY A 9 12.84 -7.27 3.60
C GLY A 9 13.15 -6.48 4.85
N GLN A 10 13.94 -5.41 4.75
CA GLN A 10 14.11 -4.43 5.83
C GLN A 10 12.82 -3.66 6.09
N MET A 11 12.73 -3.07 7.28
CA MET A 11 11.68 -2.14 7.65
C MET A 11 11.58 -0.98 6.65
N ALA A 12 10.37 -0.79 6.13
CA ALA A 12 9.98 0.36 5.34
C ALA A 12 9.08 1.28 6.18
N PRO A 13 8.87 2.54 5.77
CA PRO A 13 7.97 3.43 6.48
C PRO A 13 6.52 2.93 6.56
N THR A 14 6.12 2.03 5.65
CA THR A 14 4.80 1.38 5.60
C THR A 14 4.75 0.03 6.34
N THR A 15 5.83 -0.42 6.98
CA THR A 15 5.83 -1.60 7.85
C THR A 15 4.85 -1.40 9.00
N LEU A 16 3.93 -2.35 9.21
CA LEU A 16 2.93 -2.29 10.28
C LEU A 16 3.56 -2.39 11.67
N LEU A 17 2.84 -1.89 12.68
CA LEU A 17 3.20 -2.14 14.08
C LEU A 17 3.26 -3.65 14.35
N GLY A 18 4.28 -4.09 15.09
CA GLY A 18 4.50 -5.50 15.39
C GLY A 18 4.98 -6.35 14.20
N GLN A 19 4.97 -5.85 12.97
CA GLN A 19 5.45 -6.61 11.81
C GLN A 19 6.98 -6.78 11.90
N ARG A 20 7.42 -8.04 11.93
CA ARG A 20 8.84 -8.41 11.96
C ARG A 20 9.47 -8.20 10.58
N THR A 21 10.70 -7.69 10.56
CA THR A 21 11.49 -7.47 9.34
C THR A 21 12.94 -7.81 9.62
N THR A 22 13.82 -7.83 8.61
CA THR A 22 15.24 -8.14 8.83
C THR A 22 15.95 -7.17 9.76
N THR A 23 15.50 -5.91 9.80
CA THR A 23 16.04 -4.85 10.67
C THR A 23 15.19 -4.56 11.91
N THR A 24 14.01 -5.16 12.03
CA THR A 24 13.16 -5.08 13.23
C THR A 24 12.66 -6.46 13.63
N GLN A 25 13.57 -7.26 14.20
CA GLN A 25 13.30 -8.64 14.58
C GLN A 25 12.28 -8.79 15.70
N ASP A 26 12.06 -7.78 16.55
CA ASP A 26 11.01 -7.80 17.58
C ASP A 26 9.69 -7.18 17.08
N GLY A 27 9.62 -6.85 15.79
CA GLY A 27 8.53 -6.08 15.20
C GLY A 27 8.76 -4.58 15.22
N ARG A 28 8.02 -3.84 14.40
CA ARG A 28 8.05 -2.37 14.46
C ARG A 28 7.48 -1.86 15.78
N ASP A 29 8.27 -1.04 16.47
CA ASP A 29 7.87 -0.33 17.68
C ASP A 29 7.63 1.15 17.36
N ALA A 30 6.43 1.65 17.70
CA ALA A 30 6.04 3.04 17.50
C ALA A 30 6.95 4.03 18.26
N LYS A 31 7.49 3.64 19.43
CA LYS A 31 8.37 4.51 20.22
C LYS A 31 9.74 4.70 19.59
N LYS A 32 10.20 3.74 18.79
CA LYS A 32 11.52 3.76 18.14
C LYS A 32 11.46 4.26 16.70
N ALA A 33 10.43 3.83 15.95
CA ALA A 33 10.33 4.04 14.52
C ALA A 33 9.10 4.87 14.10
N GLY A 34 8.29 5.34 15.05
CA GLY A 34 7.02 6.02 14.77
C GLY A 34 5.95 5.08 14.19
N TYR A 35 4.78 5.65 13.86
CA TYR A 35 3.67 4.91 13.29
C TYR A 35 3.83 4.68 11.77
N PRO A 36 3.30 3.57 11.23
CA PRO A 36 3.36 3.30 9.80
C PRO A 36 2.71 4.42 8.97
N MET A 37 3.41 4.90 7.94
CA MET A 37 2.98 6.03 7.12
C MET A 37 1.81 5.63 6.20
N ARG A 38 0.79 6.48 6.17
CA ARG A 38 -0.43 6.34 5.36
C ARG A 38 -0.34 7.28 4.15
N MET A 39 0.24 6.77 3.05
CA MET A 39 0.66 7.60 1.92
C MET A 39 -0.51 8.25 1.18
N CYS A 40 -1.59 7.51 0.92
CA CYS A 40 -2.78 8.07 0.28
C CYS A 40 -3.38 9.22 1.09
N GLU A 41 -3.56 9.04 2.39
CA GLU A 41 -4.12 10.02 3.31
C GLU A 41 -3.24 11.27 3.38
N MET A 42 -1.92 11.09 3.48
CA MET A 42 -0.97 12.20 3.53
C MET A 42 -0.92 12.99 2.21
N LEU A 43 -0.93 12.31 1.07
CA LEU A 43 -0.85 12.98 -0.24
C LEU A 43 -2.20 13.57 -0.68
N ALA A 44 -3.32 13.06 -0.17
CA ALA A 44 -4.65 13.59 -0.44
C ALA A 44 -4.87 15.01 0.10
N THR A 45 -4.12 15.42 1.11
CA THR A 45 -4.21 16.79 1.64
C THR A 45 -3.48 17.83 0.78
N LEU A 46 -2.64 17.40 -0.17
CA LEU A 46 -1.91 18.32 -1.04
C LEU A 46 -2.83 18.83 -2.14
N GLU A 47 -2.62 20.06 -2.60
CA GLU A 47 -3.40 20.64 -3.71
C GLU A 47 -3.09 19.96 -5.05
N GLY A 48 -1.82 19.64 -5.31
CA GLY A 48 -1.33 19.20 -6.63
C GLY A 48 -1.83 17.85 -7.18
N PRO A 49 -2.04 16.78 -6.37
CA PRO A 49 -2.52 15.51 -6.89
C PRO A 49 -3.95 15.61 -7.44
N ALA A 50 -4.18 15.10 -8.64
CA ALA A 50 -5.49 15.03 -9.28
C ALA A 50 -6.27 13.77 -8.88
N TYR A 51 -5.57 12.68 -8.58
CA TYR A 51 -6.19 11.41 -8.27
C TYR A 51 -5.34 10.56 -7.33
N ILE A 52 -5.96 10.05 -6.27
CA ILE A 52 -5.32 9.20 -5.27
C ILE A 52 -6.28 8.08 -4.88
N GLU A 53 -5.90 6.84 -5.17
CA GLU A 53 -6.68 5.65 -4.81
C GLU A 53 -5.78 4.57 -4.21
N ARG A 54 -6.28 3.90 -3.16
CA ARG A 54 -5.66 2.68 -2.62
C ARG A 54 -6.47 1.46 -3.05
N VAL A 55 -5.79 0.50 -3.65
CA VAL A 55 -6.35 -0.75 -4.14
C VAL A 55 -5.52 -1.93 -3.66
N SER A 56 -5.98 -3.15 -3.91
CA SER A 56 -5.29 -4.38 -3.48
C SER A 56 -5.19 -5.38 -4.63
N SER A 57 -4.11 -6.15 -4.65
CA SER A 57 -3.95 -7.31 -5.54
C SER A 57 -4.13 -8.65 -4.82
N ALA A 58 -4.52 -8.65 -3.54
CA ALA A 58 -4.50 -9.84 -2.69
C ALA A 58 -5.60 -10.87 -3.02
N LYS A 59 -6.72 -10.44 -3.60
CA LYS A 59 -7.87 -11.30 -3.91
C LYS A 59 -8.42 -11.01 -5.31
N PRO A 60 -8.96 -12.02 -6.02
CA PRO A 60 -9.58 -11.82 -7.33
C PRO A 60 -10.67 -10.73 -7.33
N ALA A 61 -11.43 -10.60 -6.24
CA ALA A 61 -12.47 -9.59 -6.07
C ALA A 61 -11.93 -8.13 -6.15
N HIS A 62 -10.65 -7.90 -5.86
CA HIS A 62 -10.04 -6.57 -5.89
C HIS A 62 -9.48 -6.20 -7.27
N LEU A 63 -9.28 -7.18 -8.17
CA LEU A 63 -8.65 -6.97 -9.47
C LEU A 63 -9.43 -6.02 -10.41
N PRO A 64 -10.78 -6.01 -10.43
CA PRO A 64 -11.53 -5.03 -11.23
C PRO A 64 -11.24 -3.58 -10.81
N ALA A 65 -11.23 -3.30 -9.51
CA ALA A 65 -10.91 -1.98 -8.97
C ALA A 65 -9.45 -1.58 -9.29
N LEU A 66 -8.50 -2.50 -9.08
CA LEU A 66 -7.10 -2.29 -9.44
C LEU A 66 -6.91 -1.90 -10.92
N LYS A 67 -7.55 -2.64 -11.84
CA LYS A 67 -7.48 -2.34 -13.28
C LYS A 67 -8.07 -0.96 -13.60
N LYS A 68 -9.22 -0.62 -13.00
CA LYS A 68 -9.87 0.68 -13.18
C LYS A 68 -8.97 1.81 -12.69
N ALA A 69 -8.38 1.67 -11.50
CA ALA A 69 -7.54 2.69 -10.89
C ALA A 69 -6.27 2.97 -11.71
N ILE A 70 -5.58 1.93 -12.15
CA ILE A 70 -4.40 2.07 -13.02
C ILE A 70 -4.78 2.77 -14.34
N LYS A 71 -5.88 2.33 -14.98
CA LYS A 71 -6.34 2.95 -16.23
C LYS A 71 -6.65 4.43 -16.04
N LYS A 72 -7.36 4.80 -14.96
CA LYS A 72 -7.71 6.20 -14.67
C LYS A 72 -6.48 7.05 -14.40
N ALA A 73 -5.51 6.55 -13.62
CA ALA A 73 -4.27 7.29 -13.36
C ALA A 73 -3.49 7.61 -14.65
N PHE A 74 -3.39 6.65 -15.58
CA PHE A 74 -2.79 6.92 -16.89
C PHE A 74 -3.63 7.86 -17.76
N GLN A 75 -4.96 7.71 -17.73
CA GLN A 75 -5.86 8.60 -18.47
C GLN A 75 -5.70 10.06 -18.01
N ASN A 76 -5.61 10.30 -16.70
CA ASN A 76 -5.37 11.63 -16.14
C ASN A 76 -4.05 12.24 -16.63
N GLN A 77 -3.01 11.42 -16.82
CA GLN A 77 -1.75 11.89 -17.37
C GLN A 77 -1.87 12.26 -18.85
N ILE A 78 -2.58 11.46 -19.65
CA ILE A 78 -2.86 11.75 -21.08
C ILE A 78 -3.67 13.04 -21.22
N ASP A 79 -4.67 13.22 -20.36
CA ASP A 79 -5.58 14.36 -20.37
C ASP A 79 -4.99 15.62 -19.69
N ASN A 80 -3.72 15.57 -19.26
CA ASN A 80 -3.03 16.64 -18.53
C ASN A 80 -3.76 17.13 -17.26
N LYS A 81 -4.47 16.23 -16.57
CA LYS A 81 -5.21 16.54 -15.33
C LYS A 81 -4.30 16.71 -14.10
N GLY A 82 -3.07 16.20 -14.17
CA GLY A 82 -2.07 16.33 -13.10
C GLY A 82 -1.63 15.00 -12.50
N PHE A 83 -0.95 15.07 -11.36
CA PHE A 83 -0.31 13.92 -10.72
C PHE A 83 -1.34 12.91 -10.19
N SER A 84 -1.11 11.63 -10.45
CA SER A 84 -1.96 10.53 -9.96
C SER A 84 -1.14 9.54 -9.14
N LEU A 85 -1.69 9.07 -8.01
CA LEU A 85 -1.11 8.01 -7.18
C LEU A 85 -2.08 6.84 -7.06
N VAL A 86 -1.59 5.63 -7.36
CA VAL A 86 -2.30 4.38 -7.08
C VAL A 86 -1.47 3.56 -6.10
N GLU A 87 -1.89 3.50 -4.85
CA GLU A 87 -1.23 2.67 -3.83
C GLU A 87 -1.78 1.24 -3.90
N VAL A 88 -0.95 0.29 -4.33
CA VAL A 88 -1.35 -1.12 -4.46
C VAL A 88 -0.85 -1.92 -3.26
N LEU A 89 -1.78 -2.38 -2.42
CA LEU A 89 -1.48 -3.34 -1.37
C LEU A 89 -1.17 -4.71 -1.98
N SER A 90 0.07 -5.15 -1.79
CA SER A 90 0.64 -6.37 -2.36
C SER A 90 1.38 -7.21 -1.32
N THR A 91 1.43 -8.52 -1.55
CA THR A 91 2.12 -9.48 -0.68
C THR A 91 3.59 -9.67 -1.06
N CYS A 92 4.43 -10.06 -0.10
CA CYS A 92 5.79 -10.55 -0.38
C CYS A 92 6.05 -11.84 0.42
N PRO A 93 5.48 -12.98 -0.01
CA PRO A 93 5.50 -14.22 0.76
C PRO A 93 6.92 -14.64 1.20
N THR A 94 7.90 -14.48 0.32
CA THR A 94 9.32 -14.79 0.56
C THR A 94 9.87 -14.06 1.78
N ASN A 95 9.78 -12.72 1.80
CA ASN A 95 10.35 -11.93 2.88
C ASN A 95 9.47 -11.88 4.14
N TRP A 96 8.19 -12.21 4.01
CA TRP A 96 7.30 -12.38 5.16
C TRP A 96 7.44 -13.76 5.81
N GLY A 97 8.14 -14.71 5.18
CA GLY A 97 8.24 -16.09 5.66
C GLY A 97 6.90 -16.83 5.66
N MET A 98 5.99 -16.46 4.75
CA MET A 98 4.63 -17.00 4.67
C MET A 98 4.42 -17.75 3.36
N ARG A 99 3.51 -18.74 3.38
CA ARG A 99 3.04 -19.36 2.13
C ARG A 99 2.23 -18.33 1.31
N PRO A 100 2.26 -18.37 -0.03
CA PRO A 100 1.58 -17.37 -0.86
C PRO A 100 0.11 -17.13 -0.51
N ASN A 101 -0.69 -18.20 -0.35
CA ASN A 101 -2.11 -18.08 -0.01
C ASN A 101 -2.31 -17.42 1.36
N GLN A 102 -1.53 -17.84 2.36
CA GLN A 102 -1.57 -17.28 3.71
C GLN A 102 -1.16 -15.80 3.72
N ALA A 103 -0.21 -15.39 2.89
CA ALA A 103 0.18 -13.99 2.77
C ALA A 103 -0.97 -13.13 2.23
N CYS A 104 -1.77 -13.66 1.28
CA CYS A 104 -2.96 -12.97 0.78
C CYS A 104 -4.02 -12.83 1.86
N ASP A 105 -4.27 -13.88 2.66
CA ASP A 105 -5.21 -13.83 3.79
C ASP A 105 -4.74 -12.83 4.85
N TRP A 106 -3.47 -12.91 5.24
CA TRP A 106 -2.86 -12.01 6.22
C TRP A 106 -2.96 -10.54 5.78
N LEU A 107 -2.74 -10.24 4.50
CA LEU A 107 -2.88 -8.88 3.97
C LEU A 107 -4.32 -8.37 4.14
N VAL A 108 -5.32 -9.20 3.85
CA VAL A 108 -6.73 -8.82 4.02
C VAL A 108 -7.07 -8.58 5.49
N GLU A 109 -6.58 -9.44 6.39
CA GLU A 109 -6.91 -9.38 7.82
C GLU A 109 -6.13 -8.30 8.59
N ASN A 110 -4.91 -7.95 8.15
CA ASN A 110 -3.99 -7.11 8.93
C ASN A 110 -3.60 -5.82 8.21
N MET A 111 -3.33 -5.87 6.90
CA MET A 111 -2.94 -4.69 6.13
C MET A 111 -4.15 -3.81 5.77
N ILE A 112 -5.24 -4.39 5.26
CA ILE A 112 -6.42 -3.59 4.83
C ILE A 112 -7.04 -2.78 5.99
N PRO A 113 -7.20 -3.32 7.22
CA PRO A 113 -7.75 -2.52 8.32
C PRO A 113 -6.90 -1.29 8.66
N TYR A 114 -5.57 -1.38 8.52
CA TYR A 114 -4.69 -0.24 8.75
C TYR A 114 -4.59 0.69 7.53
N TYR A 115 -4.65 0.12 6.34
CA TYR A 115 -4.57 0.77 5.03
C TYR A 115 -5.88 0.56 4.26
N PRO A 116 -6.98 1.24 4.63
CA PRO A 116 -8.28 1.01 4.03
C PRO A 116 -8.24 1.28 2.53
N LEU A 117 -8.84 0.37 1.75
CA LEU A 117 -9.01 0.54 0.31
C LEU A 117 -10.02 1.65 0.04
N GLY A 118 -9.82 2.41 -1.03
CA GLY A 118 -10.76 3.45 -1.42
C GLY A 118 -10.14 4.58 -2.22
N LEU A 119 -11.02 5.45 -2.69
CA LEU A 119 -10.70 6.69 -3.39
C LEU A 119 -10.53 7.81 -2.38
N PHE A 120 -9.34 8.40 -2.33
CA PHE A 120 -8.99 9.47 -1.38
C PHE A 120 -9.04 10.84 -2.02
N LYS A 121 -8.80 10.93 -3.33
CA LYS A 121 -8.88 12.18 -4.09
C LYS A 121 -9.22 11.91 -5.54
N ASP A 122 -10.11 12.72 -6.10
CA ASP A 122 -10.52 12.67 -7.50
C ASP A 122 -11.03 14.05 -7.90
N PHE A 123 -10.21 14.80 -8.65
CA PHE A 123 -10.66 16.03 -9.28
C PHE A 123 -11.24 15.68 -10.66
N GLU A 124 -12.50 16.06 -10.88
CA GLU A 124 -13.16 15.91 -12.18
C GLU A 124 -12.55 16.85 -13.23
#